data_AF-A0A921ZTD4-F1
#
_entry.id   AF-A0A921ZTD4-F1
#
_cell.length_a   1.000
_cell.length_b   1.000
_cell.length_c   1.000
_cell.angle_alpha   90.00
_cell.angle_beta   90.00
_cell.angle_gamma   90.00
#
_symmetry.space_group_name_H-M   'P 1'
#
loop_
_entity.id
_entity.type
_entity.pdbx_description
1 polymer ?
#
loop_
_entity_poly.entity_id
_entity_poly.type
_entity_poly.pdbx_seq_one_letter_code
_entity_poly.pdbx_strand_id
1 'polypeptide(L)'
;MNILLKQLAELVFVNLYGINKKQGDESPTPLPPMAPSLLPIPEGLDPMPDYPAFIDLSHIVWLNSHIPQKHQHKWRFLFSSHIHGESFSTMAGRIIDQGPSILIIEDNSGHIFGGFAPESWSLGPNFGGTDESFLFTVAPKMRVYPATTYNNHYQYMNHHTKTLPNGLLMGGQFNFGAIWVNADPFGEGSSAESCSTYRNYRRLSKDPTFRIRSLEVWGVGDKPLSVKESDERDVSVLDTNPEAKAILDMAGRTRHSEGIREPPPL
;
A
#
# COMPACT_ATOMS: atom_id res chain seq x y z
N MET A 1 -19.84 -20.03 5.57
CA MET A 1 -18.76 -20.10 4.56
C MET A 1 -18.25 -18.67 4.37
N ASN A 2 -16.95 -18.43 4.52
CA ASN A 2 -16.37 -17.08 4.44
C ASN A 2 -16.62 -16.52 3.02
N ILE A 3 -17.33 -15.40 2.91
CA ILE A 3 -17.71 -14.75 1.62
C ILE A 3 -16.47 -14.54 0.75
N LEU A 4 -15.36 -14.18 1.39
CA LEU A 4 -14.08 -13.97 0.75
C LEU A 4 -13.53 -15.26 0.11
N LEU A 5 -13.66 -16.39 0.82
CA LEU A 5 -13.18 -17.69 0.35
C LEU A 5 -14.03 -18.18 -0.84
N LYS A 6 -15.33 -17.86 -0.84
CA LYS A 6 -16.23 -18.14 -1.96
C LYS A 6 -15.87 -17.29 -3.18
N GLN A 7 -15.65 -15.99 -2.99
CA GLN A 7 -15.23 -15.09 -4.07
C GLN A 7 -13.85 -15.46 -4.65
N LEU A 8 -12.90 -15.80 -3.78
CA LEU A 8 -11.59 -16.33 -4.15
C LEU A 8 -11.70 -17.61 -4.97
N ALA A 9 -12.47 -18.59 -4.49
CA ALA A 9 -12.69 -19.83 -5.20
C ALA A 9 -13.34 -19.56 -6.56
N GLU A 10 -14.39 -18.74 -6.61
CA GLU A 10 -15.06 -18.37 -7.86
C GLU A 10 -14.10 -17.72 -8.86
N LEU A 11 -13.25 -16.77 -8.42
CA LEU A 11 -12.27 -16.12 -9.30
C LEU A 11 -11.21 -17.10 -9.82
N VAL A 12 -10.68 -17.96 -8.95
CA VAL A 12 -9.68 -18.98 -9.31
C VAL A 12 -10.28 -19.96 -10.30
N PHE A 13 -11.49 -20.46 -10.02
CA PHE A 13 -12.15 -21.45 -10.87
C PHE A 13 -12.57 -20.85 -12.23
N VAL A 14 -13.06 -19.62 -12.27
CA VAL A 14 -13.42 -18.94 -13.52
C VAL A 14 -12.18 -18.69 -14.39
N ASN A 15 -11.07 -18.24 -13.80
CA ASN A 15 -9.86 -17.92 -14.58
C ASN A 15 -9.06 -19.17 -15.00
N LEU A 16 -8.97 -20.18 -14.14
CA LEU A 16 -8.21 -21.41 -14.45
C LEU A 16 -9.00 -22.38 -15.33
N TYR A 17 -10.31 -22.51 -15.09
CA TYR A 17 -11.13 -23.56 -15.70
C TYR A 17 -12.24 -23.01 -16.60
N GLY A 18 -12.36 -21.69 -16.76
CA GLY A 18 -13.30 -21.09 -17.70
C GLY A 18 -14.77 -21.42 -17.41
N ILE A 19 -15.12 -21.71 -16.15
CA ILE A 19 -16.40 -22.35 -15.77
C ILE A 19 -17.64 -21.53 -16.19
N ASN A 20 -17.49 -20.24 -16.53
CA ASN A 20 -18.56 -19.40 -17.07
C ASN A 20 -18.63 -19.31 -18.61
N LYS A 21 -17.77 -19.98 -19.38
CA LYS A 21 -17.98 -20.10 -20.83
C LYS A 21 -19.08 -21.12 -21.10
N LYS A 22 -20.32 -20.63 -21.25
CA LYS A 22 -21.38 -21.42 -21.91
C LYS A 22 -20.83 -21.83 -23.28
N GLN A 23 -20.79 -23.14 -23.54
CA GLN A 23 -20.44 -23.68 -24.85
C GLN A 23 -21.40 -23.09 -25.90
N GLY A 24 -20.88 -22.28 -26.82
CA GLY A 24 -21.62 -21.83 -28.01
C GLY A 24 -21.62 -20.33 -28.33
N ASP A 25 -20.97 -19.47 -27.55
CA ASP A 25 -20.90 -18.03 -27.87
C ASP A 25 -19.55 -17.69 -28.52
N GLU A 26 -19.49 -17.73 -29.86
CA GLU A 26 -18.34 -17.31 -30.69
C GLU A 26 -18.34 -15.80 -30.97
N SER A 27 -18.99 -15.00 -30.13
CA SER A 27 -18.84 -13.54 -30.18
C SER A 27 -17.76 -13.11 -29.16
N PRO A 28 -16.83 -12.20 -29.51
CA PRO A 28 -15.93 -11.62 -28.53
C PRO A 28 -16.79 -10.78 -27.60
N THR A 29 -17.23 -11.39 -26.51
CA THR A 29 -17.96 -10.69 -25.45
C THR A 29 -17.05 -9.54 -25.02
N PRO A 30 -17.52 -8.27 -25.06
CA PRO A 30 -16.71 -7.17 -24.56
C PRO A 30 -16.31 -7.54 -23.13
N LEU A 31 -15.00 -7.55 -22.87
CA LEU A 31 -14.45 -7.86 -21.56
C LEU A 31 -15.28 -7.08 -20.53
N PRO A 32 -15.88 -7.74 -19.53
CA PRO A 32 -16.56 -7.01 -18.47
C PRO A 32 -15.58 -5.96 -17.91
N PRO A 33 -16.06 -4.76 -17.52
CA PRO A 33 -15.20 -3.70 -17.00
C PRO A 33 -14.28 -4.33 -15.96
N MET A 34 -12.95 -4.24 -16.20
CA MET A 34 -11.87 -4.94 -15.47
C MET A 34 -12.34 -5.38 -14.09
N ALA A 35 -12.76 -6.64 -13.98
CA ALA A 35 -13.19 -7.16 -12.69
C ALA A 35 -12.05 -6.95 -11.69
N PRO A 36 -12.33 -6.49 -10.45
CA PRO A 36 -11.29 -6.21 -9.48
C PRO A 36 -10.43 -7.48 -9.31
N SER A 37 -9.19 -7.40 -9.78
CA SER A 37 -8.24 -8.48 -9.62
C SER A 37 -7.89 -8.54 -8.15
N LEU A 38 -8.26 -9.64 -7.49
CA LEU A 38 -7.86 -9.90 -6.11
C LEU A 38 -6.33 -9.97 -5.97
N LEU A 39 -5.63 -10.24 -7.07
CA LEU A 39 -4.19 -10.16 -7.16
C LEU A 39 -3.76 -8.78 -7.64
N PRO A 40 -3.03 -8.01 -6.83
CA PRO A 40 -2.47 -6.74 -7.26
C PRO A 40 -1.33 -6.96 -8.25
N ILE A 41 -1.20 -6.07 -9.23
CA ILE A 41 -0.03 -6.06 -10.12
C ILE A 41 1.17 -5.57 -9.31
N PRO A 42 2.29 -6.34 -9.24
CA PRO A 42 3.51 -5.87 -8.59
C PRO A 42 4.22 -4.84 -9.47
N GLU A 43 4.71 -3.75 -8.87
CA GLU A 43 5.49 -2.71 -9.53
C GLU A 43 6.74 -2.38 -8.70
N GLY A 44 7.87 -2.13 -9.35
CA GLY A 44 9.11 -1.69 -8.69
C GLY A 44 9.92 -2.80 -8.00
N LEU A 45 9.53 -4.07 -8.16
CA LEU A 45 10.34 -5.21 -7.75
C LEU A 45 10.94 -5.88 -8.98
N ASP A 46 12.26 -5.78 -9.13
CA ASP A 46 12.98 -6.48 -10.19
C ASP A 46 13.04 -8.00 -9.91
N PRO A 47 13.03 -8.85 -10.94
CA PRO A 47 13.18 -10.29 -10.77
C PRO A 47 14.51 -10.61 -10.08
N MET A 48 14.46 -11.15 -8.87
CA MET A 48 15.63 -11.58 -8.11
C MET A 48 15.56 -13.09 -7.86
N PRO A 49 16.63 -13.86 -8.15
CA PRO A 49 16.61 -15.32 -8.05
C PRO A 49 16.27 -15.85 -6.65
N ASP A 50 16.76 -15.18 -5.61
CA ASP A 50 16.70 -15.65 -4.22
C ASP A 50 16.03 -14.61 -3.30
N TYR A 51 14.91 -14.00 -3.73
CA TYR A 51 14.17 -13.06 -2.87
C TYR A 51 13.60 -13.79 -1.63
N PRO A 52 13.95 -13.39 -0.40
CA PRO A 52 13.50 -14.04 0.83
C PRO A 52 12.07 -13.61 1.19
N ALA A 53 11.09 -13.93 0.34
CA ALA A 53 9.69 -13.61 0.58
C ALA A 53 9.20 -14.37 1.82
N PHE A 54 8.66 -13.65 2.79
CA PHE A 54 8.09 -14.21 4.02
C PHE A 54 6.55 -14.20 4.03
N ILE A 55 5.94 -13.72 2.95
CA ILE A 55 4.50 -13.84 2.67
C ILE A 55 4.28 -14.60 1.37
N ASP A 56 3.16 -15.32 1.27
CA ASP A 56 2.80 -16.10 0.08
C ASP A 56 1.62 -15.48 -0.68
N LEU A 57 1.25 -16.12 -1.78
CA LEU A 57 0.14 -15.69 -2.63
C LEU A 57 -1.19 -15.57 -1.87
N SER A 58 -1.45 -16.49 -0.93
CA SER A 58 -2.69 -16.49 -0.15
C SER A 58 -2.74 -15.31 0.81
N HIS A 59 -1.59 -14.94 1.39
CA HIS A 59 -1.44 -13.76 2.23
C HIS A 59 -1.70 -12.49 1.43
N ILE A 60 -1.12 -12.37 0.24
CA ILE A 60 -1.29 -11.20 -0.64
C ILE A 60 -2.77 -11.03 -1.01
N VAL A 61 -3.43 -12.10 -1.47
CA VAL A 61 -4.84 -11.99 -1.86
C VAL A 61 -5.72 -11.62 -0.67
N TRP A 62 -5.50 -12.28 0.47
CA TRP A 62 -6.29 -12.02 1.67
C TRP A 62 -6.07 -10.59 2.20
N LEU A 63 -4.85 -10.06 2.18
CA LEU A 63 -4.58 -8.68 2.56
C LEU A 63 -5.22 -7.71 1.57
N ASN A 64 -5.01 -7.93 0.27
CA ASN A 64 -5.51 -7.06 -0.80
C ASN A 64 -7.04 -6.92 -0.75
N SER A 65 -7.75 -7.99 -0.42
CA SER A 65 -9.22 -7.94 -0.33
C SER A 65 -9.78 -7.05 0.78
N HIS A 66 -8.97 -6.68 1.78
CA HIS A 66 -9.36 -5.77 2.87
C HIS A 66 -8.98 -4.32 2.60
N ILE A 67 -8.12 -4.06 1.62
CA ILE A 67 -7.78 -2.70 1.18
C ILE A 67 -8.99 -2.07 0.48
N PRO A 68 -9.23 -0.75 0.57
CA PRO A 68 -10.24 -0.08 -0.26
C PRO A 68 -10.07 -0.39 -1.76
N GLN A 69 -11.17 -0.66 -2.47
CA GLN A 69 -11.14 -1.11 -3.88
C GLN A 69 -10.30 -0.23 -4.81
N LYS A 70 -10.30 1.10 -4.59
CA LYS A 70 -9.49 2.10 -5.31
C LYS A 70 -7.97 1.85 -5.28
N HIS A 71 -7.48 1.02 -4.36
CA HIS A 71 -6.05 0.73 -4.20
C HIS A 71 -5.69 -0.76 -4.43
N GLN A 72 -6.67 -1.62 -4.74
CA GLN A 72 -6.46 -3.08 -4.84
C GLN A 72 -5.74 -3.53 -6.12
N HIS A 73 -5.70 -2.69 -7.15
CA HIS A 73 -5.21 -3.07 -8.48
C HIS A 73 -3.68 -3.25 -8.55
N LYS A 74 -2.93 -2.68 -7.60
CA LYS A 74 -1.49 -2.52 -7.72
C LYS A 74 -0.80 -2.44 -6.36
N TRP A 75 0.31 -3.15 -6.22
CA TRP A 75 1.24 -3.03 -5.09
C TRP A 75 2.61 -2.60 -5.61
N ARG A 76 3.11 -1.49 -5.11
CA ARG A 76 4.41 -0.88 -5.44
C ARG A 76 5.41 -1.23 -4.35
N PHE A 77 6.51 -1.88 -4.70
CA PHE A 77 7.56 -2.23 -3.77
C PHE A 77 8.33 -0.99 -3.33
N LEU A 78 8.31 -0.65 -2.03
CA LEU A 78 8.97 0.56 -1.53
C LEU A 78 10.23 0.22 -0.71
N PHE A 79 10.10 -0.73 0.21
CA PHE A 79 11.15 -1.07 1.16
C PHE A 79 11.13 -2.55 1.55
N SER A 80 12.31 -3.08 1.85
CA SER A 80 12.55 -4.40 2.42
C SER A 80 13.84 -4.34 3.23
N SER A 81 13.83 -4.84 4.46
CA SER A 81 15.02 -4.91 5.30
C SER A 81 16.11 -5.79 4.69
N HIS A 82 15.73 -6.81 3.91
CA HIS A 82 16.67 -7.74 3.26
C HIS A 82 17.38 -7.15 2.04
N ILE A 83 16.76 -6.19 1.36
CA ILE A 83 17.34 -5.55 0.15
C ILE A 83 17.96 -4.20 0.46
N HIS A 84 17.30 -3.40 1.30
CA HIS A 84 17.68 -2.01 1.55
C HIS A 84 18.43 -1.82 2.88
N GLY A 85 18.61 -2.90 3.65
CA GLY A 85 19.30 -2.91 4.93
C GLY A 85 18.45 -2.45 6.11
N GLU A 86 19.04 -2.56 7.29
CA GLU A 86 18.38 -2.31 8.58
C GLU A 86 18.61 -0.87 9.06
N SER A 87 18.04 0.11 8.34
CA SER A 87 18.13 1.53 8.70
C SER A 87 16.78 2.22 8.62
N PHE A 88 16.37 2.84 9.74
CA PHE A 88 15.15 3.64 9.78
C PHE A 88 15.20 4.80 8.79
N SER A 89 16.35 5.48 8.66
CA SER A 89 16.55 6.58 7.70
C SER A 89 16.30 6.13 6.27
N THR A 90 16.83 4.96 5.89
CA THR A 90 16.63 4.38 4.55
C THR A 90 15.17 4.03 4.31
N MET A 91 14.50 3.41 5.29
CA MET A 91 13.08 3.09 5.21
C MET A 91 12.23 4.36 5.08
N ALA A 92 12.41 5.32 5.98
CA ALA A 92 11.68 6.59 5.98
C ALA A 92 11.83 7.32 4.64
N GLY A 93 13.05 7.44 4.12
CA GLY A 93 13.31 8.09 2.82
C GLY A 93 12.63 7.42 1.62
N ARG A 94 12.25 6.14 1.73
CA ARG A 94 11.57 5.37 0.67
C ARG A 94 10.05 5.37 0.78
N ILE A 95 9.50 5.56 1.98
CA ILE A 95 8.05 5.42 2.23
C ILE A 95 7.32 6.77 2.36
N ILE A 96 8.05 7.86 2.60
CA ILE A 96 7.48 9.21 2.66
C ILE A 96 6.91 9.60 1.29
N ASP A 97 5.75 10.27 1.31
CA ASP A 97 5.06 10.79 0.13
C ASP A 97 4.75 9.73 -0.95
N GLN A 98 4.57 8.47 -0.52
CA GLN A 98 4.21 7.37 -1.40
C GLN A 98 2.71 7.08 -1.45
N GLY A 99 1.86 7.79 -0.71
CA GLY A 99 0.43 7.50 -0.61
C GLY A 99 0.10 6.33 0.31
N PRO A 100 -1.09 5.72 0.13
CA PRO A 100 -1.52 4.58 0.92
C PRO A 100 -0.52 3.41 0.84
N SER A 101 -0.29 2.72 1.94
CA SER A 101 0.69 1.64 2.00
C SER A 101 0.31 0.55 3.01
N ILE A 102 0.92 -0.62 2.83
CA ILE A 102 0.89 -1.74 3.77
C ILE A 102 2.30 -1.92 4.34
N LEU A 103 2.38 -1.92 5.68
CA LEU A 103 3.54 -2.34 6.44
C LEU A 103 3.37 -3.82 6.84
N ILE A 104 4.37 -4.65 6.57
CA ILE A 104 4.37 -6.07 6.91
C ILE A 104 5.66 -6.40 7.68
N ILE A 105 5.51 -7.00 8.86
CA ILE A 105 6.59 -7.35 9.77
C ILE A 105 6.50 -8.83 10.09
N GLU A 106 7.63 -9.53 10.00
CA GLU A 106 7.85 -10.84 10.61
C GLU A 106 8.76 -10.65 11.84
N ASP A 107 8.33 -11.13 13.01
CA ASP A 107 9.19 -11.17 14.19
C ASP A 107 10.06 -12.45 14.23
N ASN A 108 11.09 -12.46 15.08
CA ASN A 108 11.96 -13.63 15.28
C ASN A 108 11.22 -14.87 15.85
N SER A 109 9.96 -14.73 16.26
CA SER A 109 9.10 -15.85 16.68
C SER A 109 8.18 -16.34 15.55
N GLY A 110 8.36 -15.85 14.32
CA GLY A 110 7.57 -16.23 13.15
C GLY A 110 6.15 -15.69 13.14
N HIS A 111 5.82 -14.69 13.98
CA HIS A 111 4.55 -13.97 13.84
C HIS A 111 4.67 -12.98 12.70
N ILE A 112 3.67 -12.99 11.83
CA ILE A 112 3.60 -12.06 10.70
C ILE A 112 2.40 -11.16 10.93
N PHE A 113 2.62 -9.86 10.98
CA PHE A 113 1.60 -8.87 11.28
C PHE A 113 1.94 -7.53 10.64
N GLY A 114 1.01 -6.58 10.71
CA GLY A 114 1.19 -5.32 10.04
C GLY A 114 -0.02 -4.41 10.11
N GLY A 115 0.01 -3.38 9.28
CA GLY A 115 -1.08 -2.43 9.19
C GLY A 115 -1.17 -1.80 7.80
N PHE A 116 -2.39 -1.39 7.46
CA PHE A 116 -2.68 -0.54 6.31
C PHE A 116 -2.73 0.92 6.76
N ALA A 117 -1.86 1.73 6.17
CA ALA A 117 -1.81 3.17 6.30
C ALA A 117 -2.56 3.79 5.11
N PRO A 118 -3.73 4.41 5.31
CA PRO A 118 -4.54 4.94 4.22
C PRO A 118 -4.01 6.26 3.63
N GLU A 119 -3.03 6.89 4.28
CA GLU A 119 -2.41 8.13 3.83
C GLU A 119 -0.89 7.99 3.72
N SER A 120 -0.26 8.91 2.98
CA SER A 120 1.21 9.01 2.90
C SER A 120 1.83 9.10 4.29
N TRP A 121 2.95 8.40 4.49
CA TRP A 121 3.81 8.64 5.62
C TRP A 121 4.45 10.03 5.52
N SER A 122 4.51 10.75 6.63
CA SER A 122 5.17 12.04 6.77
C SER A 122 5.91 12.10 8.09
N LEU A 123 7.00 12.86 8.13
CA LEU A 123 7.72 13.11 9.37
C LEU A 123 7.05 14.27 10.11
N GLY A 124 6.71 14.07 11.37
CA GLY A 124 6.13 15.15 12.14
C GLY A 124 5.75 14.79 13.57
N PRO A 125 5.32 15.79 14.35
CA PRO A 125 4.94 15.61 15.74
C PRO A 125 3.54 15.02 15.91
N ASN A 126 2.71 15.05 14.86
CA ASN A 126 1.29 14.74 14.93
C ASN A 126 1.00 13.34 14.39
N PHE A 127 -0.07 12.73 14.91
CA PHE A 127 -0.67 11.57 14.27
C PHE A 127 -1.39 12.00 12.97
N GLY A 128 -1.33 11.15 11.96
CA GLY A 128 -2.09 11.27 10.72
C GLY A 128 -2.92 10.01 10.45
N GLY A 129 -3.35 9.84 9.18
CA GLY A 129 -4.16 8.73 8.74
C GLY A 129 -5.65 8.94 8.97
N THR A 130 -6.44 8.01 8.43
CA THR A 130 -7.92 8.02 8.49
C THR A 130 -8.45 6.73 9.10
N ASP A 131 -9.76 6.68 9.31
CA ASP A 131 -10.49 5.50 9.78
C ASP A 131 -10.58 4.36 8.75
N GLU A 132 -10.11 4.55 7.52
CA GLU A 132 -9.85 3.44 6.58
C GLU A 132 -8.65 2.56 7.04
N SER A 133 -7.87 3.01 8.02
CA SER A 133 -6.77 2.24 8.58
C SER A 133 -7.24 0.96 9.27
N PHE A 134 -6.46 -0.10 9.13
CA PHE A 134 -6.64 -1.34 9.88
C PHE A 134 -5.30 -2.00 10.21
N LEU A 135 -5.28 -2.80 11.26
CA LEU A 135 -4.17 -3.70 11.56
C LEU A 135 -4.52 -5.12 11.16
N PHE A 136 -3.51 -5.95 11.00
CA PHE A 136 -3.72 -7.36 10.72
C PHE A 136 -2.66 -8.25 11.36
N THR A 137 -3.02 -9.50 11.58
CA THR A 137 -2.09 -10.63 11.73
C THR A 137 -2.29 -11.57 10.56
N VAL A 138 -1.23 -12.18 10.06
CA VAL A 138 -1.22 -13.22 9.02
C VAL A 138 -0.86 -14.57 9.65
N ALA A 139 0.23 -14.60 10.43
CA ALA A 139 0.67 -15.78 11.17
C ALA A 139 0.79 -15.46 12.67
N PRO A 140 0.39 -16.39 13.57
CA PRO A 140 -0.10 -17.74 13.30
C PRO A 140 -1.58 -17.81 12.87
N LYS A 141 -2.30 -16.68 12.89
CA LYS A 141 -3.72 -16.62 12.51
C LYS A 141 -4.00 -15.35 11.71
N MET A 142 -4.74 -15.49 10.61
CA MET A 142 -5.21 -14.35 9.83
C MET A 142 -6.34 -13.62 10.55
N ARG A 143 -6.17 -12.33 10.84
CA ARG A 143 -7.17 -11.46 11.48
C ARG A 143 -7.01 -10.03 11.02
N VAL A 144 -8.12 -9.31 10.88
CA VAL A 144 -8.15 -7.86 10.62
C VAL A 144 -8.79 -7.15 11.81
N TYR A 145 -8.19 -6.03 12.20
CA TYR A 145 -8.63 -5.15 13.27
C TYR A 145 -8.96 -3.78 12.66
N PRO A 146 -10.21 -3.51 12.28
CA PRO A 146 -10.61 -2.24 11.69
C PRO A 146 -10.62 -1.10 12.71
N ALA A 147 -10.47 0.13 12.27
CA ALA A 147 -10.55 1.32 13.14
C ALA A 147 -11.87 1.37 13.94
N THR A 148 -11.80 1.87 15.17
CA THR A 148 -12.97 2.08 16.04
C THR A 148 -13.57 3.48 15.94
N THR A 149 -12.84 4.42 15.31
CA THR A 149 -13.10 5.88 15.31
C THR A 149 -13.12 6.54 16.70
N TYR A 150 -12.69 5.83 17.75
CA TYR A 150 -12.61 6.36 19.12
C TYR A 150 -11.56 7.48 19.28
N ASN A 151 -10.47 7.38 18.52
CA ASN A 151 -9.43 8.40 18.41
C ASN A 151 -8.87 8.40 16.98
N ASN A 152 -7.98 9.33 16.69
CA ASN A 152 -7.32 9.51 15.40
C ASN A 152 -5.83 9.14 15.42
N HIS A 153 -5.41 8.23 16.30
CA HIS A 153 -4.01 7.83 16.43
C HIS A 153 -3.66 6.65 15.50
N TYR A 154 -3.83 6.84 14.19
CA TYR A 154 -3.70 5.76 13.20
C TYR A 154 -2.25 5.53 12.78
N GLN A 155 -1.56 6.58 12.34
CA GLN A 155 -0.16 6.51 11.91
C GLN A 155 0.64 7.69 12.48
N TYR A 156 1.86 7.43 12.90
CA TYR A 156 2.83 8.44 13.33
C TYR A 156 4.21 8.03 12.88
N MET A 157 5.00 8.99 12.40
CA MET A 157 6.39 8.74 12.06
C MET A 157 7.22 9.98 12.34
N ASN A 158 8.37 9.77 12.96
CA ASN A 158 9.25 10.86 13.34
C ASN A 158 10.70 10.39 13.43
N HIS A 159 11.63 11.31 13.19
CA HIS A 159 13.06 11.00 13.14
C HIS A 159 13.90 12.23 13.45
N HIS A 160 15.10 12.03 14.02
CA HIS A 160 16.04 13.10 14.38
C HIS A 160 15.49 14.22 15.29
N THR A 161 14.46 13.94 16.09
CA THR A 161 13.93 14.89 17.08
C THR A 161 14.38 14.54 18.50
N LYS A 162 14.49 15.54 19.39
CA LYS A 162 14.92 15.32 20.78
C LYS A 162 13.75 15.20 21.77
N THR A 163 12.61 15.79 21.42
CA THR A 163 11.47 15.99 22.34
C THR A 163 10.34 14.99 22.12
N LEU A 164 10.39 14.22 21.02
CA LEU A 164 9.37 13.26 20.66
C LEU A 164 10.00 11.92 20.31
N PRO A 165 9.26 10.81 20.45
CA PRO A 165 9.75 9.49 20.07
C PRO A 165 10.18 9.45 18.60
N ASN A 166 11.34 8.86 18.31
CA ASN A 166 11.78 8.64 16.93
C ASN A 166 11.50 7.19 16.56
N GLY A 167 10.73 7.00 15.49
CA GLY A 167 10.25 5.70 15.08
C GLY A 167 8.98 5.81 14.24
N LEU A 168 8.36 4.68 14.02
CA LEU A 168 7.09 4.53 13.32
C LEU A 168 6.08 3.86 14.25
N LEU A 169 4.88 4.42 14.33
CA LEU A 169 3.78 3.91 15.14
C LEU A 169 2.54 3.70 14.27
N MET A 170 1.89 2.54 14.40
CA MET A 170 0.53 2.33 13.90
C MET A 170 -0.41 1.91 15.04
N GLY A 171 -1.46 2.70 15.27
CA GLY A 171 -2.45 2.46 16.31
C GLY A 171 -2.00 2.76 17.73
N GLY A 172 -2.90 3.35 18.51
CA GLY A 172 -2.66 3.61 19.93
C GLY A 172 -1.82 4.87 20.14
N GLN A 173 -1.34 5.06 21.35
CA GLN A 173 -0.58 6.25 21.75
C GLN A 173 0.88 5.90 22.01
N PHE A 174 1.73 6.90 22.23
CA PHE A 174 3.13 6.66 22.61
C PHE A 174 3.22 5.72 23.81
N ASN A 175 4.20 4.81 23.78
CA ASN A 175 4.41 3.69 24.73
C ASN A 175 3.32 2.59 24.73
N PHE A 176 2.18 2.82 24.08
CA PHE A 176 1.07 1.87 23.98
C PHE A 176 0.63 1.71 22.51
N GLY A 177 1.62 1.71 21.61
CA GLY A 177 1.42 1.52 20.18
C GLY A 177 1.09 0.07 19.87
N ALA A 178 0.12 -0.17 18.99
CA ALA A 178 -0.19 -1.51 18.52
C ALA A 178 0.94 -2.10 17.66
N ILE A 179 1.56 -1.25 16.85
CA ILE A 179 2.87 -1.47 16.23
C ILE A 179 3.74 -0.27 16.56
N TRP A 180 4.92 -0.53 17.12
CA TRP A 180 6.01 0.44 17.23
C TRP A 180 7.26 -0.17 16.60
N VAL A 181 7.88 0.57 15.68
CA VAL A 181 9.20 0.27 15.12
C VAL A 181 10.14 1.36 15.57
N ASN A 182 11.19 0.99 16.30
CA ASN A 182 12.15 1.93 16.84
C ASN A 182 13.05 2.48 15.72
N ALA A 183 13.38 3.78 15.77
CA ALA A 183 14.33 4.35 14.83
C ALA A 183 15.78 3.97 15.13
N ASP A 184 16.14 3.92 16.42
CA ASP A 184 17.48 3.59 16.89
C ASP A 184 17.43 2.89 18.27
N PRO A 185 17.84 1.62 18.40
CA PRO A 185 18.27 0.73 17.31
C PRO A 185 17.09 0.36 16.39
N PHE A 186 17.32 0.38 15.08
CA PHE A 186 16.41 -0.23 14.11
C PHE A 186 16.42 -1.76 14.26
N GLY A 187 15.30 -2.40 13.93
CA GLY A 187 15.11 -3.84 14.11
C GLY A 187 14.47 -4.24 15.44
N GLU A 188 14.28 -3.30 16.36
CA GLU A 188 13.52 -3.50 17.59
C GLU A 188 12.15 -2.83 17.52
N GLY A 189 11.14 -3.48 18.12
CA GLY A 189 9.78 -2.98 18.13
C GLY A 189 8.98 -3.44 19.34
N SER A 190 7.78 -2.91 19.47
CA SER A 190 6.84 -3.30 20.53
C SER A 190 5.39 -3.33 20.04
N SER A 191 4.57 -4.18 20.67
CA SER A 191 3.14 -4.29 20.42
C SER A 191 2.39 -4.31 21.74
N ALA A 192 1.56 -3.28 21.96
CA ALA A 192 0.78 -3.14 23.17
C ALA A 192 -0.18 -4.33 23.38
N GLU A 193 -0.50 -4.63 24.64
CA GLU A 193 -1.49 -5.65 24.99
C GLU A 193 -2.90 -5.26 24.55
N SER A 194 -3.23 -3.98 24.65
CA SER A 194 -4.51 -3.40 24.28
C SER A 194 -4.32 -2.11 23.48
N CYS A 195 -5.27 -1.82 22.59
CA CYS A 195 -5.29 -0.63 21.75
C CYS A 195 -6.76 -0.25 21.51
N SER A 196 -7.15 0.97 21.85
CA SER A 196 -8.52 1.46 21.65
C SER A 196 -8.79 1.95 20.23
N THR A 197 -7.75 2.21 19.44
CA THR A 197 -7.85 2.68 18.05
C THR A 197 -8.46 1.63 17.12
N TYR A 198 -8.29 0.33 17.43
CA TYR A 198 -8.74 -0.77 16.57
C TYR A 198 -9.66 -1.76 17.29
N ARG A 199 -10.73 -2.18 16.61
CA ARG A 199 -11.80 -3.00 17.18
C ARG A 199 -11.30 -4.42 17.42
N ASN A 200 -11.66 -4.99 18.57
CA ASN A 200 -11.29 -6.35 18.97
C ASN A 200 -9.77 -6.60 18.95
N TYR A 201 -8.97 -5.54 19.08
CA TYR A 201 -7.53 -5.63 19.04
C TYR A 201 -6.99 -6.62 20.06
N ARG A 202 -5.97 -7.37 19.64
CA ARG A 202 -5.10 -8.18 20.48
C ARG A 202 -3.68 -7.92 20.01
N ARG A 203 -2.71 -8.06 20.92
CA ARG A 203 -1.29 -7.99 20.58
C ARG A 203 -0.98 -8.76 19.31
N LEU A 204 -0.21 -8.13 18.42
CA LEU A 204 0.09 -8.65 17.09
C LEU A 204 1.32 -9.57 17.10
N SER A 205 2.36 -9.17 17.82
CA SER A 205 3.55 -9.98 18.07
C SER A 205 3.30 -11.03 19.15
N LYS A 206 4.22 -12.00 19.24
CA LYS A 206 4.18 -12.99 20.33
C LYS A 206 4.31 -12.35 21.71
N ASP A 207 5.30 -11.46 21.86
CA ASP A 207 5.72 -10.85 23.11
C ASP A 207 5.57 -9.31 23.06
N PRO A 208 5.51 -8.60 24.20
CA PRO A 208 5.28 -7.14 24.22
C PRO A 208 6.33 -6.36 23.45
N THR A 209 7.57 -6.86 23.44
CA THR A 209 8.70 -6.36 22.66
C THR A 209 9.15 -7.47 21.72
N PHE A 210 9.58 -7.12 20.51
CA PHE A 210 10.01 -8.08 19.52
C PHE A 210 11.23 -7.57 18.74
N ARG A 211 11.96 -8.51 18.15
CA ARG A 211 12.97 -8.24 17.13
C ARG A 211 12.39 -8.56 15.77
N ILE A 212 12.57 -7.63 14.84
CA ILE A 212 12.16 -7.72 13.45
C ILE A 212 13.13 -8.69 12.75
N ARG A 213 12.57 -9.75 12.18
CA ARG A 213 13.28 -10.67 11.29
C ARG A 213 13.25 -10.18 9.85
N SER A 214 12.06 -9.74 9.42
CA SER A 214 11.80 -9.25 8.07
C SER A 214 10.83 -8.08 8.16
N LEU A 215 11.08 -6.99 7.43
CA LEU A 215 10.14 -5.88 7.31
C LEU A 215 10.05 -5.46 5.85
N GLU A 216 8.82 -5.38 5.35
CA GLU A 216 8.50 -4.86 4.02
C GLU A 216 7.47 -3.74 4.09
N VAL A 217 7.60 -2.78 3.18
CA VAL A 217 6.58 -1.75 2.95
C VAL A 217 6.22 -1.72 1.47
N TRP A 218 4.92 -1.82 1.21
CA TRP A 218 4.35 -1.81 -0.13
C TRP A 218 3.39 -0.62 -0.25
N GLY A 219 3.60 0.26 -1.22
CA GLY A 219 2.60 1.26 -1.61
C GLY A 219 1.44 0.56 -2.32
N VAL A 220 0.21 1.00 -2.11
CA VAL A 220 -0.96 0.37 -2.74
C VAL A 220 -1.76 1.36 -3.57
N GLY A 221 -2.22 0.91 -4.72
CA GLY A 221 -2.74 1.78 -5.77
C GLY A 221 -1.67 2.69 -6.38
N ASP A 222 -2.14 3.69 -7.13
CA ASP A 222 -1.27 4.64 -7.80
C ASP A 222 -0.66 5.63 -6.80
N LYS A 223 0.61 6.00 -7.05
CA LYS A 223 1.29 7.02 -6.25
C LYS A 223 0.54 8.35 -6.41
N PRO A 224 0.18 9.05 -5.32
CA PRO A 224 -0.37 10.39 -5.42
C PRO A 224 0.58 11.29 -6.19
N LEU A 225 -0.01 12.13 -7.03
CA LEU A 225 0.74 13.09 -7.83
C LEU A 225 1.25 14.18 -6.90
N SER A 226 2.56 14.39 -6.87
CA SER A 226 3.08 15.55 -6.13
C SER A 226 2.63 16.84 -6.82
N VAL A 227 2.46 17.92 -6.06
CA VAL A 227 2.07 19.25 -6.60
C VAL A 227 3.05 19.72 -7.70
N LYS A 228 4.31 19.29 -7.64
CA LYS A 228 5.32 19.59 -8.67
C LYS A 228 5.10 18.77 -9.96
N GLU A 229 4.69 17.52 -9.84
CA GLU A 229 4.42 16.62 -10.99
C GLU A 229 3.03 16.83 -11.60
N SER A 230 2.09 17.49 -10.91
CA SER A 230 0.84 17.96 -11.52
C SER A 230 1.10 19.14 -12.44
N ASP A 231 1.89 20.12 -11.99
CA ASP A 231 2.23 21.30 -12.80
C ASP A 231 2.97 20.89 -14.08
N GLU A 232 3.94 19.96 -14.00
CA GLU A 232 4.68 19.49 -15.18
C GLU A 232 3.84 18.67 -16.17
N ARG A 233 2.80 17.95 -15.72
CA ARG A 233 1.93 17.16 -16.62
C ARG A 233 0.82 17.99 -17.27
N ASP A 234 0.44 19.11 -16.67
CA ASP A 234 -0.45 20.08 -17.31
C ASP A 234 0.28 20.96 -18.34
N VAL A 235 1.63 21.02 -18.33
CA VAL A 235 2.40 21.60 -19.43
C VAL A 235 2.65 20.53 -20.50
N SER A 236 1.69 20.38 -21.42
CA SER A 236 1.92 19.60 -22.64
C SER A 236 3.17 20.12 -23.35
N VAL A 237 4.10 19.23 -23.74
CA VAL A 237 5.33 19.56 -24.49
C VAL A 237 5.04 20.33 -25.79
N LEU A 238 3.81 20.22 -26.31
CA LEU A 238 3.32 21.00 -27.46
C LEU A 238 3.01 22.47 -27.17
N ASP A 239 2.80 22.83 -25.90
CA ASP A 239 2.51 24.21 -25.48
C ASP A 239 3.80 24.98 -25.11
N THR A 240 4.88 24.27 -24.74
CA THR A 240 6.15 24.89 -24.33
C THR A 240 7.11 25.17 -25.48
N ASN A 241 6.96 24.51 -26.63
CA ASN A 241 7.86 24.69 -27.77
C ASN A 241 7.12 24.91 -29.10
N PRO A 242 6.96 26.18 -29.55
CA PRO A 242 6.31 26.53 -30.82
C PRO A 242 7.02 25.90 -32.04
N GLU A 243 8.32 25.64 -31.95
CA GLU A 243 9.10 25.06 -33.04
C GLU A 243 8.81 23.57 -33.18
N ALA A 244 8.65 22.85 -32.07
CA ALA A 244 8.25 21.44 -32.08
C ALA A 244 6.84 21.24 -32.68
N LYS A 245 5.93 22.20 -32.41
CA LYS A 245 4.59 22.26 -33.00
C LYS A 245 4.65 22.44 -34.53
N ALA A 246 5.52 23.33 -35.02
CA ALA A 246 5.70 23.55 -36.45
C ALA A 246 6.33 22.33 -37.17
N ILE A 247 7.26 21.62 -36.51
CA ILE A 247 7.89 20.41 -37.06
C ILE A 247 6.86 19.27 -37.19
N LEU A 248 5.96 19.11 -36.21
CA LEU A 248 4.89 18.12 -36.25
C LEU A 248 3.85 18.40 -37.35
N ASP A 249 3.50 19.67 -37.55
CA ASP A 249 2.59 20.09 -38.62
C ASP A 249 3.23 19.90 -40.01
N MET A 250 4.54 20.12 -40.16
CA MET A 250 5.28 19.85 -41.41
C MET A 250 5.48 18.35 -41.69
N ALA A 251 5.43 17.49 -40.66
CA ALA A 251 5.62 16.03 -40.78
C ALA A 251 4.32 15.26 -41.13
N GLY A 252 3.18 15.95 -41.29
CA GLY A 252 1.93 15.36 -41.80
C GLY A 252 1.26 14.33 -40.88
N ARG A 253 1.55 14.32 -39.58
CA ARG A 253 0.88 13.42 -38.62
C ARG A 253 -0.44 14.03 -38.14
N THR A 254 -1.55 13.31 -38.33
CA THR A 254 -2.90 13.73 -37.91
C THR A 254 -3.04 13.80 -36.39
N ARG A 255 -3.58 14.93 -35.91
CA ARG A 255 -3.87 15.18 -34.49
C ARG A 255 -5.04 14.32 -34.03
N HIS A 256 -4.82 13.43 -33.08
CA HIS A 256 -5.87 12.63 -32.43
C HIS A 256 -6.08 13.07 -30.98
N SER A 257 -6.39 14.34 -30.73
CA SER A 257 -6.92 14.80 -29.43
C SER A 257 -7.30 16.29 -29.50
N GLU A 258 -8.33 16.63 -30.27
CA GLU A 258 -9.11 17.84 -30.00
C GLU A 258 -10.54 17.39 -29.68
N GLY A 259 -10.78 17.14 -28.40
CA GLY A 259 -12.10 16.85 -27.85
C GLY A 259 -12.34 17.75 -26.64
N ILE A 260 -13.00 18.87 -26.88
CA ILE A 260 -13.77 19.73 -25.96
C ILE A 260 -13.05 20.14 -24.66
N ARG A 261 -12.44 21.34 -24.66
CA ARG A 261 -12.17 22.10 -23.43
C ARG A 261 -13.14 23.30 -23.38
N GLU A 262 -13.90 23.43 -22.31
CA GLU A 262 -14.72 24.62 -22.05
C GLU A 262 -13.82 25.80 -21.66
N PRO A 263 -14.15 27.04 -22.09
CA PRO A 263 -13.35 28.21 -21.77
C PRO A 263 -13.51 28.61 -20.28
N PRO A 264 -12.45 29.13 -19.64
CA PRO A 264 -12.49 29.53 -18.24
C PRO A 264 -13.38 30.77 -18.02
N PRO A 265 -14.01 30.90 -16.85
CA PRO A 265 -14.88 32.03 -16.55
C PRO A 265 -14.09 33.33 -16.38
N LEU A 266 -14.69 34.43 -16.85
CA LEU A 266 -14.21 35.81 -16.75
C LEU A 266 -14.23 36.34 -15.31
#